data_AF-A0A087SAR0-F1
#
_entry.id   AF-A0A087SAR0-F1
#
_cell.length_a   1.000
_cell.length_b   1.000
_cell.length_c   1.000
_cell.angle_alpha   90.00
_cell.angle_beta   90.00
_cell.angle_gamma   90.00
#
_symmetry.space_group_name_H-M   'P 1'
#
loop_
_entity.id
_entity.type
_entity.pdbx_description
1 polymer ?
#
loop_
_entity_poly.entity_id
_entity_poly.type
_entity_poly.pdbx_seq_one_letter_code
_entity_poly.pdbx_strand_id
1 'polypeptide(L)'
;MVKKGKGRELNPADAFRKTQRAKEIARNKKERSLQRDAYSKRDDPESLKEQLKEVIAAEQAGKSNPTLRLKKKALQSAYEQAIKRQMEEKACIKLAPGEASLAASETMHRPEDSVYYHPTLNPLGLPPPGKAQR
;
A
#
# COMPACT_ATOMS: atom_id res chain seq x y z
N MET A 1 -20.27 -17.96 5.79
CA MET A 1 -21.23 -17.16 6.58
C MET A 1 -21.58 -17.95 7.84
N VAL A 2 -21.02 -17.59 9.01
CA VAL A 2 -21.26 -18.37 10.25
C VAL A 2 -22.68 -18.09 10.74
N LYS A 3 -23.56 -19.11 10.68
CA LYS A 3 -24.92 -19.06 11.22
C LYS A 3 -24.84 -18.64 12.70
N LYS A 4 -25.47 -17.53 13.07
CA LYS A 4 -25.72 -17.21 14.49
C LYS A 4 -26.65 -18.29 15.02
N GLY A 5 -26.12 -19.21 15.81
CA GLY A 5 -26.89 -20.26 16.47
C GLY A 5 -28.01 -19.63 17.31
N LYS A 6 -29.25 -19.94 16.93
CA LYS A 6 -30.47 -19.54 17.61
C LYS A 6 -30.70 -20.58 18.72
N GLY A 7 -30.51 -20.25 19.99
CA GLY A 7 -30.95 -21.18 21.05
C GLY A 7 -30.27 -21.19 22.42
N ARG A 8 -29.53 -20.17 22.85
CA ARG A 8 -29.15 -20.09 24.28
C ARG A 8 -29.31 -18.66 24.76
N GLU A 9 -30.20 -18.45 25.74
CA GLU A 9 -30.21 -17.20 26.52
C GLU A 9 -28.80 -17.03 27.10
N LEU A 10 -28.08 -16.05 26.55
CA LEU A 10 -26.75 -15.73 27.00
C LEU A 10 -26.85 -15.00 28.33
N ASN A 11 -25.92 -15.29 29.23
CA ASN A 11 -25.71 -14.47 30.42
C ASN A 11 -25.73 -12.98 30.00
N PRO A 12 -26.51 -12.12 30.68
CA PRO A 12 -26.58 -10.69 30.38
C PRO A 12 -25.20 -10.03 30.14
N ALA A 13 -24.18 -10.44 30.90
CA ALA A 13 -22.81 -9.95 30.72
C ALA A 13 -22.18 -10.38 29.38
N ASP A 14 -22.38 -11.62 28.95
CA ASP A 14 -21.87 -12.13 27.68
C ASP A 14 -22.65 -11.58 26.49
N ALA A 15 -23.94 -11.32 26.64
CA ALA A 15 -24.73 -10.59 25.65
C ALA A 15 -24.16 -9.17 25.46
N PHE A 16 -23.86 -8.46 26.55
CA PHE A 16 -23.23 -7.14 26.47
C PHE A 16 -21.85 -7.19 25.78
N ARG A 17 -20.97 -8.11 26.17
CA ARG A 17 -19.64 -8.29 25.51
C ARG A 17 -19.78 -8.56 24.02
N LYS A 18 -20.70 -9.45 23.63
CA LYS A 18 -20.94 -9.79 22.22
C LYS A 18 -21.50 -8.61 21.43
N THR A 19 -22.39 -7.81 22.02
CA THR A 19 -22.91 -6.61 21.34
C THR A 19 -21.82 -5.55 21.17
N GLN A 20 -20.96 -5.34 22.17
CA GLN A 20 -19.81 -4.43 22.06
C GLN A 20 -18.84 -4.90 20.98
N ARG A 21 -18.45 -6.19 20.99
CA ARG A 21 -17.58 -6.77 19.96
C ARG A 21 -18.22 -6.66 18.56
N ALA A 22 -19.52 -6.85 18.44
CA ALA A 22 -20.22 -6.69 17.17
C ALA A 22 -20.19 -5.23 16.67
N LYS A 23 -20.39 -4.25 17.55
CA LYS A 23 -20.26 -2.81 17.24
C LYS A 23 -18.84 -2.47 16.78
N GLU A 24 -17.84 -2.99 17.46
CA GLU A 24 -16.43 -2.80 17.10
C GLU A 24 -16.10 -3.42 15.75
N ILE A 25 -16.48 -4.69 15.51
CA ILE A 25 -16.29 -5.35 14.22
C ILE A 25 -16.98 -4.57 13.09
N ALA A 26 -18.18 -4.06 13.33
CA ALA A 26 -18.90 -3.25 12.35
C ALA A 26 -18.17 -1.93 12.05
N ARG A 27 -17.62 -1.26 13.07
CA ARG A 27 -16.79 -0.06 12.91
C ARG A 27 -15.53 -0.37 12.10
N ASN A 28 -14.79 -1.42 12.45
CA ASN A 28 -13.54 -1.80 11.78
C ASN A 28 -13.78 -2.23 10.32
N LYS A 29 -14.93 -2.84 10.01
CA LYS A 29 -15.33 -3.13 8.63
C LYS A 29 -15.59 -1.87 7.83
N LYS A 30 -16.31 -0.89 8.41
CA LYS A 30 -16.57 0.41 7.76
C LYS A 30 -15.26 1.18 7.54
N GLU A 31 -14.39 1.24 8.53
CA GLU A 31 -13.08 1.89 8.42
C GLU A 31 -12.23 1.27 7.30
N ARG A 32 -12.13 -0.07 7.25
CA ARG A 32 -11.40 -0.75 6.18
C ARG A 32 -12.01 -0.51 4.79
N SER A 33 -13.34 -0.41 4.69
CA SER A 33 -14.00 -0.07 3.43
C SER A 33 -13.61 1.34 2.97
N LEU A 34 -13.78 2.34 3.85
CA LEU A 34 -13.46 3.73 3.54
C LEU A 34 -11.98 3.93 3.20
N GLN A 35 -11.08 3.24 3.90
CA GLN A 35 -9.67 3.21 3.57
C GLN A 35 -9.45 2.64 2.18
N ARG A 36 -10.00 1.47 1.86
CA ARG A 36 -9.86 0.86 0.52
C ARG A 36 -10.36 1.80 -0.57
N ASP A 37 -11.51 2.42 -0.37
CA ASP A 37 -12.11 3.34 -1.35
C ASP A 37 -11.23 4.59 -1.56
N ALA A 38 -10.64 5.13 -0.48
CA ALA A 38 -9.72 6.26 -0.56
C ALA A 38 -8.39 5.87 -1.25
N TYR A 39 -7.80 4.73 -0.89
CA TYR A 39 -6.55 4.24 -1.48
C TYR A 39 -6.68 3.82 -2.94
N SER A 40 -7.87 3.41 -3.37
CA SER A 40 -8.13 3.12 -4.78
C SER A 40 -8.00 4.37 -5.66
N LYS A 41 -8.11 5.57 -5.08
CA LYS A 41 -7.95 6.87 -5.75
C LYS A 41 -6.58 7.52 -5.49
N ARG A 42 -5.59 6.76 -4.99
CA ARG A 42 -4.25 7.28 -4.66
C ARG A 42 -3.50 7.89 -5.84
N ASP A 43 -3.84 7.49 -7.07
CA ASP A 43 -3.18 7.96 -8.28
C ASP A 43 -3.68 9.37 -8.68
N ASP A 44 -4.84 9.81 -8.18
CA ASP A 44 -5.47 11.11 -8.48
C ASP A 44 -5.55 12.03 -7.23
N PRO A 45 -4.48 12.80 -6.91
CA PRO A 45 -4.41 13.59 -5.68
C PRO A 45 -5.43 14.74 -5.61
N GLU A 46 -5.79 15.36 -6.75
CA GLU A 46 -6.78 16.44 -6.76
C GLU A 46 -8.18 15.93 -6.37
N SER A 47 -8.55 14.73 -6.81
CA SER A 47 -9.82 14.10 -6.43
C SER A 47 -9.92 13.83 -4.92
N LEU A 48 -8.79 13.44 -4.29
CA LEU A 48 -8.70 13.21 -2.85
C LEU A 48 -8.81 14.51 -2.06
N LYS A 49 -8.21 15.59 -2.57
CA LYS A 49 -8.25 16.93 -1.99
C LYS A 49 -9.65 17.54 -2.04
N GLU A 50 -10.37 17.40 -3.16
CA GLU A 50 -11.77 17.85 -3.27
C GLU A 50 -12.68 17.12 -2.29
N GLN A 51 -12.58 15.79 -2.22
CA GLN A 51 -13.33 14.98 -1.24
C GLN A 51 -12.97 15.36 0.20
N LEU A 52 -11.70 15.67 0.48
CA LEU A 52 -11.27 16.13 1.80
C LEU A 52 -11.88 17.49 2.16
N LYS A 53 -11.91 18.44 1.22
CA LYS A 53 -12.56 19.75 1.39
C LYS A 53 -14.05 19.61 1.70
N GLU A 54 -14.75 18.76 0.96
CA GLU A 54 -16.18 18.50 1.19
C GLU A 54 -16.43 17.96 2.60
N VAL A 55 -15.61 17.00 3.05
CA VAL A 55 -15.73 16.42 4.39
C VAL A 55 -15.42 17.44 5.48
N ILE A 56 -14.43 18.32 5.28
CA ILE A 56 -14.11 19.41 6.22
C ILE A 56 -15.25 20.42 6.29
N ALA A 57 -15.82 20.82 5.14
CA ALA A 57 -16.95 21.74 5.10
C ALA A 57 -18.19 21.15 5.82
N ALA A 58 -18.45 19.86 5.64
CA ALA A 58 -19.52 19.16 6.35
C ALA A 58 -19.28 19.10 7.88
N GLU A 59 -18.03 18.93 8.31
CA GLU A 59 -17.64 18.95 9.73
C GLU A 59 -17.81 20.35 10.34
N GLN A 60 -17.39 21.39 9.61
CA GLN A 60 -17.55 22.80 10.00
C GLN A 60 -19.03 23.23 10.06
N ALA A 61 -19.88 22.68 9.18
CA ALA A 61 -21.32 22.88 9.20
C ALA A 61 -22.04 22.16 10.37
N GLY A 62 -21.29 21.60 11.33
CA GLY A 62 -21.83 20.94 12.52
C GLY A 62 -22.37 19.52 12.28
N LYS A 63 -22.30 18.99 11.06
CA LYS A 63 -22.76 17.62 10.72
C LYS A 63 -21.74 16.56 11.11
N SER A 64 -21.10 16.69 12.28
CA SER A 64 -20.02 15.78 12.69
C SER A 64 -20.57 14.38 13.01
N ASN A 65 -20.08 13.38 12.29
CA ASN A 65 -20.49 11.97 12.46
C ASN A 65 -19.24 11.09 12.63
N PRO A 66 -19.30 9.98 13.41
CA PRO A 66 -18.17 9.05 13.55
C PRO A 66 -17.66 8.53 12.19
N THR A 67 -18.56 8.31 11.24
CA THR A 67 -18.24 7.89 9.87
C THR A 67 -17.49 8.98 9.11
N LEU A 68 -17.85 10.26 9.26
CA LEU A 68 -17.17 11.37 8.60
C LEU A 68 -15.76 11.56 9.14
N ARG A 69 -15.55 11.36 10.45
CA ARG A 69 -14.22 11.38 11.06
C ARG A 69 -13.32 10.27 10.50
N LEU A 70 -13.87 9.06 10.33
CA LEU A 70 -13.16 7.95 9.68
C LEU A 70 -12.86 8.25 8.20
N LYS A 71 -13.83 8.81 7.46
CA LYS A 71 -13.66 9.19 6.05
C LYS A 71 -12.59 10.27 5.88
N LYS A 72 -12.59 11.30 6.74
CA LYS A 72 -11.58 12.36 6.78
C LYS A 72 -10.19 11.78 6.97
N LYS A 73 -10.01 10.90 7.98
CA LYS A 73 -8.73 10.24 8.26
C LYS A 73 -8.23 9.40 7.09
N ALA A 74 -9.13 8.63 6.46
CA ALA A 74 -8.80 7.81 5.29
C ALA A 74 -8.37 8.68 4.09
N LEU A 75 -9.12 9.73 3.76
CA LEU A 75 -8.81 10.64 2.66
C LEU A 75 -7.51 11.41 2.89
N GLN A 76 -7.26 11.88 4.11
CA GLN A 76 -6.03 12.55 4.47
C GLN A 76 -4.81 11.62 4.30
N SER A 77 -4.88 10.40 4.83
CA SER A 77 -3.79 9.43 4.70
C SER A 77 -3.52 9.02 3.25
N ALA A 78 -4.57 8.86 2.44
CA ALA A 78 -4.43 8.59 1.01
C ALA A 78 -3.81 9.77 0.25
N TYR A 79 -4.21 11.01 0.58
CA TYR A 79 -3.67 12.22 -0.04
C TYR A 79 -2.17 12.40 0.30
N GLU A 80 -1.79 12.22 1.56
CA GLU A 80 -0.39 12.27 2.00
C GLU A 80 0.47 11.23 1.25
N GLN A 81 -0.04 10.01 1.06
CA GLN A 81 0.67 8.98 0.29
C GLN A 81 0.76 9.32 -1.21
N ALA A 82 -0.29 9.88 -1.80
CA ALA A 82 -0.27 10.31 -3.20
C ALA A 82 0.80 11.39 -3.43
N ILE A 83 0.87 12.39 -2.55
CA ILE A 83 1.90 13.44 -2.61
C ILE A 83 3.29 12.84 -2.39
N LYS A 84 3.46 11.97 -1.39
CA LYS A 84 4.74 11.32 -1.13
C LYS A 84 5.24 10.56 -2.35
N ARG A 85 4.38 9.77 -2.99
CA ARG A 85 4.71 9.03 -4.21
C ARG A 85 5.10 9.96 -5.37
N GLN A 86 4.36 11.04 -5.59
CA GLN A 86 4.72 12.02 -6.63
C GLN A 86 6.08 12.69 -6.37
N MET A 87 6.39 12.97 -5.09
CA MET A 87 7.68 13.54 -4.71
C MET A 87 8.82 12.53 -4.92
N GLU A 88 8.59 11.26 -4.57
CA GLU A 88 9.54 10.16 -4.81
C GLU A 88 9.76 9.91 -6.31
N GLU A 89 8.70 9.90 -7.13
CA GLU A 89 8.79 9.77 -8.59
C GLU A 89 9.56 10.95 -9.20
N LYS A 90 9.26 12.18 -8.78
CA LYS A 90 10.01 13.38 -9.22
C LYS A 90 11.46 13.35 -8.74
N ALA A 91 11.73 12.88 -7.53
CA ALA A 91 13.08 12.72 -7.01
C ALA A 91 13.85 11.64 -7.78
N CYS A 92 13.22 10.51 -8.07
CA CYS A 92 13.77 9.44 -8.90
C CYS A 92 14.12 9.95 -10.30
N ILE A 93 13.21 10.67 -10.97
CA ILE A 93 13.46 11.29 -12.28
C ILE A 93 14.60 12.30 -12.22
N LYS A 94 14.65 13.14 -11.18
CA LYS A 94 15.71 14.17 -11.00
C LYS A 94 17.07 13.58 -10.65
N LEU A 95 17.10 12.44 -9.97
CA LEU A 95 18.31 11.66 -9.67
C LEU A 95 18.72 10.75 -10.84
N ALA A 96 17.84 10.59 -11.84
CA ALA A 96 18.07 9.78 -13.03
C ALA A 96 18.34 10.57 -14.32
N PRO A 97 19.19 11.63 -14.36
CA PRO A 97 19.83 11.96 -15.62
C PRO A 97 20.95 10.94 -15.85
N GLY A 98 20.62 9.75 -16.35
CA GLY A 98 21.66 8.82 -16.86
C GLY A 98 21.50 7.32 -16.70
N GLU A 99 20.37 6.77 -16.19
CA GLU A 99 20.28 5.32 -16.00
C GLU A 99 19.07 4.68 -16.69
N ALA A 100 19.11 4.71 -18.02
CA ALA A 100 18.79 3.51 -18.80
C ALA A 100 19.98 2.53 -18.77
N SER A 101 20.56 2.32 -17.57
CA SER A 101 21.47 1.23 -17.28
C SER A 101 20.62 0.10 -16.68
N LEU A 102 19.91 -0.62 -17.54
CA LEU A 102 19.35 -1.94 -17.22
C LEU A 102 20.48 -3.00 -17.05
N ALA A 103 21.68 -2.58 -16.61
CA ALA A 103 22.86 -3.41 -16.43
C ALA A 103 23.54 -3.20 -15.05
N ALA A 104 22.97 -2.38 -14.16
CA ALA A 104 23.53 -2.12 -12.83
C ALA A 104 23.07 -3.14 -11.77
N SER A 105 23.36 -4.42 -12.01
CA SER A 105 23.82 -5.30 -10.93
C SER A 105 24.98 -6.18 -11.37
N GLU A 106 25.71 -5.78 -12.40
CA GLU A 106 27.09 -6.19 -12.57
C GLU A 106 27.92 -5.20 -11.75
N THR A 107 28.22 -5.56 -10.50
CA THR A 107 29.60 -5.32 -10.05
C THR A 107 30.48 -5.72 -11.22
N MET A 108 31.29 -4.79 -11.73
CA MET A 108 32.18 -4.97 -12.88
C MET A 108 33.18 -6.09 -12.60
N HIS A 109 32.70 -7.32 -12.56
CA HIS A 109 33.51 -8.52 -12.50
C HIS A 109 34.14 -8.61 -13.85
N ARG A 110 35.48 -8.62 -13.87
CA ARG A 110 36.17 -8.91 -15.12
C ARG A 110 35.67 -10.28 -15.56
N PRO A 111 35.47 -10.52 -16.86
CA PRO A 111 35.13 -11.86 -17.32
C PRO A 111 36.07 -12.92 -16.72
N GLU A 112 37.34 -12.56 -16.55
CA GLU A 112 38.41 -13.31 -15.87
C GLU A 112 38.09 -13.80 -14.44
N ASP A 113 37.23 -13.09 -13.72
CA ASP A 113 36.83 -13.43 -12.34
C ASP A 113 35.74 -14.52 -12.32
N SER A 114 35.13 -14.83 -13.47
CA SER A 114 34.13 -15.89 -13.59
C SER A 114 34.76 -17.27 -13.67
N VAL A 115 34.21 -18.22 -12.90
CA VAL A 115 34.56 -19.65 -12.95
C VAL A 115 34.40 -20.24 -14.36
N TYR A 116 33.54 -19.63 -15.19
CA TYR A 116 33.26 -20.10 -16.55
C TYR A 116 34.11 -19.41 -17.62
N TYR A 117 35.01 -18.52 -17.25
CA TYR A 117 35.84 -17.80 -18.21
C TYR A 117 36.85 -18.71 -18.91
N HIS A 118 36.88 -18.60 -20.23
CA HIS A 118 37.92 -19.20 -21.05
C HIS A 118 38.23 -18.26 -22.21
N PRO A 119 39.51 -17.91 -22.46
CA PRO A 119 39.87 -16.86 -23.42
C PRO A 119 39.36 -17.13 -24.84
N THR A 120 39.32 -18.39 -25.28
CA THR A 120 38.86 -18.77 -26.62
C THR A 120 37.41 -19.27 -26.69
N LEU A 121 36.92 -19.99 -25.67
CA LEU A 121 35.64 -20.71 -25.72
C LEU A 121 34.50 -19.98 -25.00
N ASN A 122 34.80 -19.14 -24.00
CA ASN A 122 33.80 -18.35 -23.26
C ASN A 122 34.44 -17.05 -22.73
N PRO A 123 34.74 -16.09 -23.62
CA PRO A 123 35.44 -14.86 -23.25
C PRO A 123 34.59 -13.92 -22.38
N LEU A 124 33.28 -14.15 -22.31
CA LEU A 124 32.35 -13.36 -21.50
C LEU A 124 32.16 -13.95 -20.10
N GLY A 125 32.70 -15.15 -19.82
CA GLY A 125 32.56 -15.79 -18.52
C GLY A 125 31.11 -16.12 -18.14
N LEU A 126 30.21 -16.26 -19.12
CA LEU A 126 28.80 -16.53 -18.86
C LEU A 126 28.61 -17.98 -18.41
N PRO A 127 27.79 -18.24 -17.37
CA PRO A 127 27.49 -19.61 -16.98
C PRO A 127 26.75 -20.35 -18.12
N PRO A 128 27.07 -21.63 -18.37
CA PRO A 128 26.29 -22.45 -19.27
C PRO A 128 24.85 -22.59 -18.76
N PRO A 129 23.87 -22.83 -19.66
CA PRO A 129 22.46 -22.88 -19.30
C PRO A 129 22.19 -23.89 -18.18
N GLY A 130 21.51 -23.45 -17.12
CA GLY A 130 21.15 -24.28 -15.97
C GLY A 130 22.18 -24.30 -14.82
N LYS A 131 23.29 -23.56 -14.92
CA LYS A 131 24.21 -23.33 -13.81
C LYS A 131 24.02 -21.93 -13.23
N ALA A 132 24.13 -21.81 -11.90
CA ALA A 132 24.05 -20.52 -11.23
C ALA A 132 25.35 -19.72 -11.43
N GLN A 133 25.20 -18.41 -11.60
CA GLN A 133 26.28 -17.42 -11.47
C GLN A 133 26.47 -17.19 -9.96
N ARG A 134 27.71 -17.29 -9.46
CA ARG A 134 28.02 -17.21 -8.03
C ARG A 134 28.18 -15.77 -7.60
#